data_AF-A0A961A7V6-F1
#
_entry.id   AF-A0A961A7V6-F1
#
_cell.length_a   1.000
_cell.length_b   1.000
_cell.length_c   1.000
_cell.angle_alpha   90.00
_cell.angle_beta   90.00
_cell.angle_gamma   90.00
#
_symmetry.space_group_name_H-M   'P 1'
#
loop_
_entity.id
_entity.type
_entity.pdbx_description
1 polymer ?
#
loop_
_entity_poly.entity_id
_entity_poly.type
_entity_poly.pdbx_seq_one_letter_code
_entity_poly.pdbx_strand_id
1 'polypeptide(L)'
;MSKIDWHELLCKDREAFISARAEHFAGTEARIVINGKRFNQVDLSGLDMSRMDLSQCELFGCNLEGTDLSDCLLRMTRLRACNMRGANLHLSNMSKGEAVKCDFTGADLTTTSLLLQKLYNSTFEEAKLDGADFSAAEAEGVSFRGVHAKRTFWTKADLRNCDFSGAYLGNGYFRLAALSGAEMANVDISHADLTYSVMYGTNLEGADLSECDMSNAFFEDTNMRNAKLTRSKLENVNLEAVDMEGADTSGVITGEVVTSEMRQHHEEVRTEAMERMRMTEYAAEEVDEESMEDASLHQFAGGHGLNGNGTGNGQQGG
;
A
#
# COMPACT_ATOMS: atom_id res chain seq x y z
N MET A 1 28.18 -26.89 -3.19
CA MET A 1 28.32 -25.67 -2.38
C MET A 1 27.26 -25.72 -1.30
N SER A 2 27.60 -25.44 -0.05
CA SER A 2 26.61 -25.29 1.02
C SER A 2 25.60 -24.21 0.61
N LYS A 3 24.32 -24.44 0.84
CA LYS A 3 23.27 -23.46 0.59
C LYS A 3 23.57 -22.24 1.47
N ILE A 4 23.73 -21.06 0.87
CA ILE A 4 23.96 -19.80 1.59
C ILE A 4 22.74 -19.52 2.47
N ASP A 5 22.95 -19.26 3.76
CA ASP A 5 21.91 -18.78 4.66
C ASP A 5 21.84 -17.25 4.62
N TRP A 6 21.05 -16.73 3.68
CA TRP A 6 20.92 -15.29 3.46
C TRP A 6 20.38 -14.52 4.66
N HIS A 7 19.55 -15.15 5.50
CA HIS A 7 19.04 -14.51 6.72
C HIS A 7 20.17 -14.30 7.73
N GLU A 8 21.00 -15.32 7.94
CA GLU A 8 22.14 -15.22 8.85
C GLU A 8 23.15 -14.17 8.38
N LEU A 9 23.46 -14.14 7.07
CA LEU A 9 24.36 -13.13 6.51
C LEU A 9 23.84 -11.70 6.74
N LEU A 10 22.58 -11.43 6.41
CA LEU A 10 21.98 -10.11 6.65
C LEU A 10 22.04 -9.69 8.13
N CYS A 11 21.88 -10.64 9.05
CA CYS A 11 21.88 -10.33 10.49
C CYS A 11 23.27 -10.19 11.11
N LYS A 12 24.30 -10.83 10.55
CA LYS A 12 25.60 -11.00 11.23
C LYS A 12 26.81 -10.52 10.42
N ASP A 13 26.73 -10.50 9.10
CA ASP A 13 27.88 -10.22 8.25
C ASP A 13 27.47 -9.50 6.95
N ARG A 14 27.40 -8.17 7.06
CA ARG A 14 27.02 -7.26 5.97
C ARG A 14 27.96 -7.33 4.77
N GLU A 15 29.27 -7.42 4.99
CA GLU A 15 30.27 -7.45 3.91
C GLU A 15 30.23 -8.79 3.16
N ALA A 16 30.04 -9.89 3.88
CA ALA A 16 29.80 -11.18 3.27
C ALA A 16 28.49 -11.18 2.46
N PHE A 17 27.43 -10.52 2.94
CA PHE A 17 26.18 -10.38 2.18
C PHE A 17 26.42 -9.65 0.86
N ILE A 18 27.08 -8.48 0.89
CA ILE A 18 27.36 -7.68 -0.31
C ILE A 18 28.15 -8.50 -1.33
N SER A 19 29.19 -9.22 -0.87
CA SER A 19 30.02 -10.05 -1.74
C SER A 19 29.23 -11.20 -2.35
N ALA A 20 28.47 -11.95 -1.54
CA ALA A 20 27.64 -13.06 -2.01
C ALA A 20 26.53 -12.59 -2.97
N ARG A 21 25.94 -11.43 -2.68
CA ARG A 21 24.88 -10.80 -3.48
C ARG A 21 25.36 -10.44 -4.89
N ALA A 22 26.56 -9.88 -5.00
CA ALA A 22 27.18 -9.55 -6.29
C ALA A 22 27.44 -10.81 -7.14
N GLU A 23 27.84 -11.91 -6.51
CA GLU A 23 28.08 -13.20 -7.21
C GLU A 23 26.79 -13.87 -7.67
N HIS A 24 25.70 -13.78 -6.88
CA HIS A 24 24.41 -14.41 -7.20
C HIS A 24 23.81 -13.92 -8.52
N PHE A 25 23.89 -12.61 -8.79
CA PHE A 25 23.39 -12.03 -10.06
C PHE A 25 24.19 -12.43 -11.29
N ALA A 26 25.42 -12.92 -11.14
CA ALA A 26 26.27 -13.30 -12.27
C ALA A 26 25.84 -14.62 -12.96
N GLY A 27 24.77 -15.28 -12.51
CA GLY A 27 24.43 -16.62 -13.01
C GLY A 27 22.99 -17.09 -12.92
N THR A 28 22.02 -16.29 -12.45
CA THR A 28 20.62 -16.74 -12.37
C THR A 28 19.59 -15.59 -12.29
N GLU A 29 18.38 -15.85 -12.78
CA GLU A 29 17.19 -15.01 -12.54
C GLU A 29 16.43 -15.40 -11.26
N ALA A 30 16.89 -16.44 -10.54
CA ALA A 30 16.23 -16.92 -9.34
C ALA A 30 16.31 -15.87 -8.21
N ARG A 31 15.16 -15.54 -7.63
CA ARG A 31 15.05 -14.68 -6.45
C ARG A 31 15.76 -15.31 -5.25
N ILE A 32 16.43 -14.49 -4.44
CA ILE A 32 16.86 -14.91 -3.12
C ILE A 32 15.62 -14.91 -2.22
N VAL A 33 15.33 -16.05 -1.58
CA VAL A 33 14.12 -16.26 -0.78
C VAL A 33 14.47 -16.30 0.70
N ILE A 34 13.85 -15.39 1.46
CA ILE A 34 13.92 -15.30 2.92
C ILE A 34 12.47 -15.10 3.40
N ASN A 35 11.75 -16.20 3.63
CA ASN A 35 10.33 -16.13 4.00
C ASN A 35 10.14 -16.43 5.50
N GLY A 36 9.24 -15.69 6.15
CA GLY A 36 8.86 -15.94 7.55
C GLY A 36 9.96 -15.69 8.59
N LYS A 37 11.02 -14.95 8.23
CA LYS A 37 12.16 -14.69 9.12
C LYS A 37 11.97 -13.40 9.91
N ARG A 38 12.68 -13.30 11.02
CA ARG A 38 12.65 -12.13 11.91
C ARG A 38 13.96 -11.36 11.84
N PHE A 39 13.86 -10.05 11.71
CA PHE A 39 14.95 -9.10 11.79
C PHE A 39 14.63 -8.10 12.90
N ASN A 40 15.50 -8.03 13.91
CA ASN A 40 15.32 -7.13 15.04
C ASN A 40 16.49 -6.16 15.07
N GLN A 41 16.22 -4.88 14.80
CA GLN A 41 17.19 -3.79 14.85
C GLN A 41 18.42 -4.04 13.97
N VAL A 42 18.21 -4.67 12.81
CA VAL A 42 19.27 -4.97 11.85
C VAL A 42 19.51 -3.73 10.97
N ASP A 43 20.78 -3.43 10.70
CA ASP A 43 21.17 -2.37 9.78
C ASP A 43 21.28 -2.89 8.34
N LEU A 44 20.22 -2.62 7.58
CA LEU A 44 20.04 -2.99 6.17
C LEU A 44 20.23 -1.79 5.24
N SER A 45 20.61 -0.62 5.77
CA SER A 45 20.67 0.64 5.03
C SER A 45 21.56 0.53 3.79
N GLY A 46 21.15 1.10 2.66
CA GLY A 46 21.94 1.15 1.42
C GLY A 46 22.27 -0.21 0.78
N LEU A 47 21.72 -1.32 1.26
CA LEU A 47 21.94 -2.64 0.65
C LEU A 47 21.15 -2.78 -0.65
N ASP A 48 21.72 -3.53 -1.60
CA ASP A 48 20.95 -4.07 -2.73
C ASP A 48 20.23 -5.35 -2.31
N MET A 49 18.95 -5.19 -2.02
CA MET A 49 18.02 -6.28 -1.72
C MET A 49 16.98 -6.45 -2.84
N SER A 50 17.21 -5.86 -4.03
CA SER A 50 16.27 -5.85 -5.14
C SER A 50 15.85 -7.27 -5.55
N ARG A 51 14.61 -7.47 -5.98
CA ARG A 51 14.09 -8.76 -6.45
C ARG A 51 14.09 -9.88 -5.40
N MET A 52 14.40 -9.63 -4.13
CA MET A 52 14.31 -10.64 -3.09
C MET A 52 12.85 -10.99 -2.78
N ASP A 53 12.61 -12.23 -2.33
CA ASP A 53 11.37 -12.61 -1.68
C ASP A 53 11.57 -12.56 -0.17
N LEU A 54 10.89 -11.62 0.45
CA LEU A 54 10.89 -11.32 1.88
C LEU A 54 9.50 -11.58 2.49
N SER A 55 8.62 -12.27 1.75
CA SER A 55 7.22 -12.44 2.14
C SER A 55 7.09 -13.05 3.53
N GLN A 56 6.12 -12.56 4.30
CA GLN A 56 5.83 -12.99 5.68
C GLN A 56 6.97 -12.72 6.69
N CYS A 57 8.03 -11.98 6.33
CA CYS A 57 9.04 -11.59 7.30
C CYS A 57 8.50 -10.58 8.32
N GLU A 58 9.16 -10.54 9.48
CA GLU A 58 8.94 -9.53 10.50
C GLU A 58 10.21 -8.70 10.66
N LEU A 59 10.12 -7.39 10.41
CA LEU A 59 11.21 -6.45 10.58
C LEU A 59 10.81 -5.45 11.66
N PHE A 60 11.48 -5.50 12.81
CA PHE A 60 11.23 -4.63 13.95
C PHE A 60 12.43 -3.71 14.18
N GLY A 61 12.22 -2.40 14.09
CA GLY A 61 13.25 -1.40 14.38
C GLY A 61 14.44 -1.42 13.41
N CYS A 62 14.29 -2.03 12.23
CA CYS A 62 15.39 -2.15 11.28
C CYS A 62 15.66 -0.82 10.56
N ASN A 63 16.92 -0.60 10.19
CA ASN A 63 17.33 0.54 9.37
C ASN A 63 17.40 0.10 7.90
N LEU A 64 16.53 0.63 7.05
CA LEU A 64 16.41 0.36 5.61
C LEU A 64 16.59 1.67 4.80
N GLU A 65 17.24 2.67 5.40
CA GLU A 65 17.50 3.94 4.75
C GLU A 65 18.31 3.74 3.45
N GLY A 66 17.79 4.25 2.33
CA GLY A 66 18.41 4.14 1.02
C GLY A 66 18.58 2.72 0.48
N THR A 67 17.98 1.71 1.11
CA THR A 67 18.03 0.32 0.65
C THR A 67 17.30 0.18 -0.68
N ASP A 68 17.86 -0.60 -1.61
CA ASP A 68 17.18 -0.98 -2.84
C ASP A 68 16.34 -2.23 -2.59
N LEU A 69 15.02 -2.05 -2.56
CA LEU A 69 13.97 -3.06 -2.46
C LEU A 69 13.13 -3.12 -3.74
N SER A 70 13.66 -2.62 -4.87
CA SER A 70 12.91 -2.61 -6.13
C SER A 70 12.58 -4.02 -6.58
N ASP A 71 11.36 -4.20 -7.11
CA ASP A 71 10.82 -5.48 -7.56
C ASP A 71 10.85 -6.58 -6.45
N CYS A 72 10.84 -6.22 -5.17
CA CYS A 72 10.76 -7.20 -4.09
C CYS A 72 9.36 -7.78 -3.90
N LEU A 73 9.29 -9.03 -3.46
CA LEU A 73 8.08 -9.61 -2.89
C LEU A 73 8.11 -9.41 -1.38
N LEU A 74 7.21 -8.57 -0.88
CA LEU A 74 7.07 -8.17 0.52
C LEU A 74 5.65 -8.49 1.04
N ARG A 75 4.95 -9.43 0.41
CA ARG A 75 3.56 -9.76 0.77
C ARG A 75 3.47 -10.24 2.20
N MET A 76 2.48 -9.75 2.94
CA MET A 76 2.24 -10.12 4.34
C MET A 76 3.44 -9.85 5.27
N THR A 77 4.37 -8.97 4.88
CA THR A 77 5.51 -8.57 5.72
C THR A 77 5.04 -7.64 6.83
N ARG A 78 5.58 -7.80 8.05
CA ARG A 78 5.34 -6.87 9.16
C ARG A 78 6.55 -5.98 9.36
N LEU A 79 6.47 -4.76 8.88
CA LEU A 79 7.41 -3.67 9.14
C LEU A 79 6.91 -2.85 10.32
N ARG A 80 7.70 -2.80 11.39
CA ARG A 80 7.33 -2.06 12.60
C ARG A 80 8.48 -1.19 13.06
N ALA A 81 8.24 0.12 13.18
CA ALA A 81 9.24 1.08 13.62
C ALA A 81 10.52 1.08 12.75
N CYS A 82 10.40 0.80 11.45
CA CYS A 82 11.53 0.77 10.53
C CYS A 82 11.81 2.15 9.93
N ASN A 83 13.09 2.47 9.75
CA ASN A 83 13.54 3.63 8.97
C ASN A 83 13.63 3.22 7.50
N MET A 84 12.76 3.75 6.63
CA MET A 84 12.72 3.46 5.19
C MET A 84 13.02 4.71 4.36
N ARG A 85 13.66 5.72 4.96
CA ARG A 85 13.90 7.02 4.30
C ARG A 85 14.70 6.83 3.02
N GLY A 86 14.21 7.39 1.92
CA GLY A 86 14.87 7.29 0.61
C GLY A 86 15.02 5.87 0.07
N ALA A 87 14.39 4.85 0.68
CA ALA A 87 14.43 3.49 0.16
C ALA A 87 13.77 3.41 -1.22
N ASN A 88 14.27 2.54 -2.08
CA ASN A 88 13.68 2.30 -3.40
C ASN A 88 12.79 1.05 -3.33
N LEU A 89 11.48 1.22 -3.41
CA LEU A 89 10.47 0.16 -3.43
C LEU A 89 9.78 0.02 -4.80
N HIS A 90 10.31 0.66 -5.84
CA HIS A 90 9.73 0.67 -7.18
C HIS A 90 9.36 -0.76 -7.65
N LEU A 91 8.13 -0.94 -8.14
CA LEU A 91 7.58 -2.23 -8.60
C LEU A 91 7.49 -3.35 -7.54
N SER A 92 7.73 -3.06 -6.27
CA SER A 92 7.59 -4.08 -5.22
C SER A 92 6.12 -4.36 -4.89
N ASN A 93 5.90 -5.53 -4.27
CA ASN A 93 4.58 -5.92 -3.78
C ASN A 93 4.60 -6.08 -2.26
N MET A 94 4.04 -5.10 -1.56
CA MET A 94 3.90 -5.07 -0.11
C MET A 94 2.50 -5.47 0.36
N SER A 95 1.64 -6.02 -0.49
CA SER A 95 0.22 -6.23 -0.17
C SER A 95 -0.02 -7.09 1.08
N LYS A 96 -1.13 -6.83 1.78
CA LYS A 96 -1.65 -7.60 2.93
C LYS A 96 -0.75 -7.71 4.20
N GLY A 97 0.40 -7.04 4.24
CA GLY A 97 1.24 -6.85 5.42
C GLY A 97 0.88 -5.64 6.30
N GLU A 98 1.81 -5.26 7.16
CA GLU A 98 1.73 -4.10 8.05
C GLU A 98 3.00 -3.25 7.90
N ALA A 99 2.87 -1.93 7.84
CA ALA A 99 3.97 -0.98 7.93
C ALA A 99 3.61 0.12 8.94
N VAL A 100 3.76 -0.18 10.24
CA VAL A 100 3.26 0.65 11.34
C VAL A 100 4.40 1.39 12.05
N LYS A 101 4.26 2.72 12.23
CA LYS A 101 5.31 3.65 12.67
C LYS A 101 6.59 3.58 11.84
N CYS A 102 6.46 3.37 10.53
CA CYS A 102 7.60 3.40 9.63
C CYS A 102 7.78 4.80 9.04
N ASP A 103 9.02 5.16 8.72
CA ASP A 103 9.36 6.42 8.05
C ASP A 103 9.72 6.16 6.59
N PHE A 104 8.80 6.46 5.66
CA PHE A 104 9.01 6.38 4.21
C PHE A 104 9.36 7.74 3.58
N THR A 105 9.86 8.71 4.36
CA THR A 105 10.16 10.05 3.83
C THR A 105 11.09 9.98 2.63
N GLY A 106 10.68 10.57 1.51
CA GLY A 106 11.46 10.61 0.27
C GLY A 106 11.68 9.25 -0.41
N ALA A 107 11.03 8.18 0.06
CA ALA A 107 11.13 6.86 -0.55
C ALA A 107 10.50 6.84 -1.96
N ASP A 108 10.97 5.93 -2.81
CA ASP A 108 10.40 5.70 -4.14
C ASP A 108 9.48 4.48 -4.11
N LEU A 109 8.17 4.70 -4.05
CA LEU A 109 7.14 3.66 -4.13
C LEU A 109 6.39 3.70 -5.47
N THR A 110 7.03 4.22 -6.52
CA THR A 110 6.42 4.29 -7.85
C THR A 110 5.97 2.89 -8.27
N THR A 111 4.70 2.71 -8.63
CA THR A 111 4.08 1.42 -9.02
C THR A 111 4.19 0.29 -7.97
N THR A 112 4.38 0.63 -6.69
CA THR A 112 4.35 -0.33 -5.59
C THR A 112 2.93 -0.71 -5.21
N SER A 113 2.68 -1.98 -4.92
CA SER A 113 1.40 -2.43 -4.37
C SER A 113 1.41 -2.39 -2.84
N LEU A 114 0.63 -1.48 -2.26
CA LEU A 114 0.28 -1.38 -0.84
C LEU A 114 -1.19 -1.78 -0.57
N LEU A 115 -1.79 -2.56 -1.47
CA LEU A 115 -3.14 -3.12 -1.33
C LEU A 115 -3.31 -3.77 0.06
N LEU A 116 -4.36 -3.37 0.79
CA LEU A 116 -4.70 -3.89 2.12
C LEU A 116 -3.57 -3.69 3.16
N GLN A 117 -2.77 -2.62 3.06
CA GLN A 117 -1.74 -2.31 4.06
C GLN A 117 -2.28 -1.60 5.29
N LYS A 118 -1.78 -2.03 6.46
CA LYS A 118 -1.92 -1.29 7.72
C LYS A 118 -0.77 -0.30 7.87
N LEU A 119 -1.06 0.99 7.80
CA LEU A 119 -0.06 2.06 7.71
C LEU A 119 -0.05 3.00 8.93
N TYR A 120 -0.80 2.67 9.98
CA TYR A 120 -0.99 3.53 11.16
C TYR A 120 0.30 4.13 11.71
N ASN A 121 0.25 5.43 11.99
CA ASN A 121 1.36 6.22 12.56
C ASN A 121 2.65 6.24 11.72
N SER A 122 2.57 5.88 10.44
CA SER A 122 3.70 6.02 9.50
C SER A 122 3.67 7.37 8.79
N THR A 123 4.76 7.70 8.11
CA THR A 123 4.87 8.90 7.27
C THR A 123 5.38 8.55 5.87
N PHE A 124 4.84 9.22 4.86
CA PHE A 124 5.22 9.14 3.45
C PHE A 124 5.65 10.51 2.90
N GLU A 125 6.03 11.45 3.76
CA GLU A 125 6.37 12.81 3.34
C GLU A 125 7.38 12.85 2.19
N GLU A 126 7.10 13.65 1.17
CA GLU A 126 7.95 13.81 -0.02
C GLU A 126 8.22 12.50 -0.82
N ALA A 127 7.49 11.41 -0.52
CA ALA A 127 7.65 10.15 -1.24
C ALA A 127 7.11 10.24 -2.67
N LYS A 128 7.68 9.41 -3.55
CA LYS A 128 7.17 9.20 -4.91
C LYS A 128 6.23 8.02 -4.90
N LEU A 129 4.97 8.27 -5.21
CA LEU A 129 3.89 7.30 -5.19
C LEU A 129 3.23 7.13 -6.57
N ASP A 130 3.78 7.69 -7.64
CA ASP A 130 3.16 7.63 -8.97
C ASP A 130 2.76 6.19 -9.35
N GLY A 131 1.47 5.97 -9.60
CA GLY A 131 0.94 4.65 -9.94
C GLY A 131 0.92 3.62 -8.79
N ALA A 132 1.24 4.00 -7.56
CA ALA A 132 1.17 3.10 -6.41
C ALA A 132 -0.29 2.74 -6.07
N ASP A 133 -0.49 1.54 -5.53
CA ASP A 133 -1.80 1.02 -5.17
C ASP A 133 -1.97 0.92 -3.65
N PHE A 134 -2.71 1.86 -3.08
CA PHE A 134 -3.13 1.90 -1.67
C PHE A 134 -4.58 1.44 -1.49
N SER A 135 -5.16 0.72 -2.46
CA SER A 135 -6.56 0.30 -2.37
C SER A 135 -6.80 -0.50 -1.09
N ALA A 136 -7.89 -0.19 -0.40
CA ALA A 136 -8.27 -0.76 0.89
C ALA A 136 -7.17 -0.73 1.97
N ALA A 137 -6.19 0.19 1.87
CA ALA A 137 -5.22 0.41 2.93
C ALA A 137 -5.88 1.11 4.13
N GLU A 138 -5.41 0.75 5.33
CA GLU A 138 -5.76 1.37 6.60
C GLU A 138 -4.69 2.43 6.92
N ALA A 139 -4.95 3.69 6.56
CA ALA A 139 -3.98 4.78 6.65
C ALA A 139 -4.47 5.98 7.46
N GLU A 140 -5.44 5.79 8.37
CA GLU A 140 -5.95 6.86 9.22
C GLU A 140 -4.81 7.63 9.92
N GLY A 141 -4.82 8.96 9.78
CA GLY A 141 -3.85 9.87 10.40
C GLY A 141 -2.44 9.85 9.80
N VAL A 142 -2.23 9.20 8.65
CA VAL A 142 -0.91 9.15 7.99
C VAL A 142 -0.59 10.50 7.32
N SER A 143 0.68 10.90 7.39
CA SER A 143 1.20 12.08 6.68
C SER A 143 1.63 11.72 5.26
N PHE A 144 1.04 12.39 4.28
CA PHE A 144 1.36 12.35 2.85
C PHE A 144 1.75 13.74 2.33
N ARG A 145 2.33 14.59 3.18
CA ARG A 145 2.70 15.96 2.78
C ARG A 145 3.72 15.94 1.65
N GLY A 146 3.49 16.76 0.62
CA GLY A 146 4.41 16.92 -0.49
C GLY A 146 4.61 15.69 -1.39
N VAL A 147 3.76 14.65 -1.29
CA VAL A 147 3.92 13.44 -2.11
C VAL A 147 3.69 13.72 -3.60
N HIS A 148 4.40 12.98 -4.44
CA HIS A 148 4.15 12.93 -5.88
C HIS A 148 3.36 11.67 -6.18
N ALA A 149 2.05 11.79 -6.35
CA ALA A 149 1.11 10.68 -6.30
C ALA A 149 0.13 10.73 -7.47
N LYS A 150 0.63 10.95 -8.70
CA LYS A 150 -0.23 10.95 -9.88
C LYS A 150 -0.64 9.52 -10.22
N ARG A 151 -1.89 9.33 -10.62
CA ARG A 151 -2.44 8.01 -11.02
C ARG A 151 -2.34 6.95 -9.92
N THR A 152 -2.33 7.36 -8.65
CA THR A 152 -2.41 6.44 -7.50
C THR A 152 -3.80 5.86 -7.32
N PHE A 153 -3.87 4.64 -6.80
CA PHE A 153 -5.12 3.98 -6.45
C PHE A 153 -5.35 4.07 -4.94
N TRP A 154 -6.49 4.64 -4.56
CA TRP A 154 -6.94 4.83 -3.18
C TRP A 154 -8.33 4.22 -2.97
N THR A 155 -8.73 3.31 -3.86
CA THR A 155 -10.09 2.78 -3.88
C THR A 155 -10.38 2.05 -2.57
N LYS A 156 -11.44 2.46 -1.86
CA LYS A 156 -11.78 1.96 -0.51
C LYS A 156 -10.73 2.19 0.59
N ALA A 157 -9.72 3.03 0.37
CA ALA A 157 -8.74 3.31 1.39
C ALA A 157 -9.36 4.11 2.56
N ASP A 158 -8.91 3.82 3.78
CA ASP A 158 -9.18 4.65 4.95
C ASP A 158 -8.10 5.72 5.07
N LEU A 159 -8.48 6.94 4.72
CA LEU A 159 -7.63 8.15 4.67
C LEU A 159 -8.14 9.22 5.64
N ARG A 160 -8.94 8.84 6.63
CA ARG A 160 -9.48 9.78 7.62
C ARG A 160 -8.33 10.49 8.34
N ASN A 161 -8.50 11.79 8.58
CA ASN A 161 -7.52 12.62 9.29
C ASN A 161 -6.09 12.62 8.68
N CYS A 162 -5.93 12.22 7.42
CA CYS A 162 -4.63 12.28 6.73
C CYS A 162 -4.24 13.71 6.37
N ASP A 163 -2.94 13.96 6.26
CA ASP A 163 -2.41 15.24 5.78
C ASP A 163 -1.83 15.10 4.37
N PHE A 164 -2.49 15.70 3.38
CA PHE A 164 -2.06 15.76 1.97
C PHE A 164 -1.57 17.17 1.58
N SER A 165 -1.20 18.02 2.54
CA SER A 165 -0.73 19.38 2.26
C SER A 165 0.42 19.37 1.23
N GLY A 166 0.23 20.09 0.12
CA GLY A 166 1.23 20.20 -0.96
C GLY A 166 1.41 18.93 -1.80
N ALA A 167 0.53 17.93 -1.67
CA ALA A 167 0.56 16.73 -2.50
C ALA A 167 0.12 16.99 -3.95
N TYR A 168 0.57 16.13 -4.86
CA TYR A 168 0.13 16.09 -6.26
C TYR A 168 -0.60 14.76 -6.51
N LEU A 169 -1.92 14.78 -6.48
CA LEU A 169 -2.83 13.63 -6.56
C LEU A 169 -3.58 13.52 -7.90
N GLY A 170 -3.23 14.34 -8.89
CA GLY A 170 -3.93 14.40 -10.16
C GLY A 170 -4.07 13.03 -10.85
N ASN A 171 -5.24 12.79 -11.45
CA ASN A 171 -5.63 11.51 -12.06
C ASN A 171 -5.71 10.33 -11.07
N GLY A 172 -5.85 10.59 -9.76
CA GLY A 172 -5.98 9.54 -8.75
C GLY A 172 -7.35 8.85 -8.73
N TYR A 173 -7.40 7.64 -8.18
CA TYR A 173 -8.61 6.82 -8.07
C TYR A 173 -9.05 6.67 -6.61
N PHE A 174 -9.92 7.55 -6.14
CA PHE A 174 -10.42 7.64 -4.76
C PHE A 174 -11.84 7.08 -4.60
N ARG A 175 -12.33 6.29 -5.55
CA ARG A 175 -13.67 5.70 -5.48
C ARG A 175 -13.88 4.96 -4.15
N LEU A 176 -14.95 5.29 -3.43
CA LEU A 176 -15.24 4.76 -2.10
C LEU A 176 -14.14 5.00 -1.04
N ALA A 177 -13.25 5.99 -1.19
CA ALA A 177 -12.27 6.32 -0.15
C ALA A 177 -12.94 7.06 1.02
N ALA A 178 -12.46 6.83 2.24
CA ALA A 178 -12.86 7.58 3.43
C ALA A 178 -11.84 8.68 3.72
N LEU A 179 -12.21 9.94 3.48
CA LEU A 179 -11.36 11.13 3.57
C LEU A 179 -11.81 12.09 4.68
N SER A 180 -12.77 11.71 5.54
CA SER A 180 -13.29 12.60 6.58
C SER A 180 -12.18 13.22 7.42
N GLY A 181 -12.22 14.54 7.57
CA GLY A 181 -11.24 15.33 8.32
C GLY A 181 -9.84 15.40 7.70
N ALA A 182 -9.65 14.97 6.44
CA ALA A 182 -8.36 15.08 5.78
C ALA A 182 -8.01 16.55 5.45
N GLU A 183 -6.72 16.88 5.56
CA GLU A 183 -6.17 18.19 5.19
C GLU A 183 -5.67 18.14 3.75
N MET A 184 -6.35 18.85 2.85
CA MET A 184 -6.12 18.81 1.41
C MET A 184 -6.09 20.22 0.79
N ALA A 185 -5.75 21.24 1.58
CA ALA A 185 -5.71 22.62 1.10
C ALA A 185 -4.65 22.80 0.00
N ASN A 186 -5.03 23.50 -1.08
CA ASN A 186 -4.22 23.77 -2.26
C ASN A 186 -3.67 22.52 -2.99
N VAL A 187 -4.26 21.35 -2.75
CA VAL A 187 -3.84 20.10 -3.41
C VAL A 187 -4.22 20.13 -4.90
N ASP A 188 -3.36 19.57 -5.75
CA ASP A 188 -3.77 19.22 -7.12
C ASP A 188 -4.35 17.81 -7.10
N ILE A 189 -5.67 17.68 -7.21
CA ILE A 189 -6.39 16.41 -7.35
C ILE A 189 -7.18 16.37 -8.66
N SER A 190 -6.79 17.20 -9.64
CA SER A 190 -7.49 17.35 -10.90
C SER A 190 -7.63 16.02 -11.65
N HIS A 191 -8.73 15.85 -12.37
CA HIS A 191 -9.07 14.63 -13.12
C HIS A 191 -9.24 13.36 -12.28
N ALA A 192 -9.39 13.47 -10.96
CA ALA A 192 -9.57 12.31 -10.09
C ALA A 192 -10.99 11.72 -10.16
N ASP A 193 -11.09 10.42 -9.91
CA ASP A 193 -12.36 9.74 -9.61
C ASP A 193 -12.56 9.70 -8.09
N LEU A 194 -13.49 10.50 -7.59
CA LEU A 194 -13.90 10.62 -6.19
C LEU A 194 -15.31 10.05 -5.98
N THR A 195 -15.82 9.24 -6.90
CA THR A 195 -17.19 8.73 -6.82
C THR A 195 -17.43 7.93 -5.53
N TYR A 196 -18.56 8.18 -4.87
CA TYR A 196 -18.90 7.57 -3.57
C TYR A 196 -17.90 7.77 -2.43
N SER A 197 -16.95 8.70 -2.53
CA SER A 197 -16.01 8.98 -1.45
C SER A 197 -16.66 9.78 -0.32
N VAL A 198 -16.18 9.57 0.91
CA VAL A 198 -16.72 10.20 2.12
C VAL A 198 -15.76 11.28 2.59
N MET A 199 -16.13 12.55 2.43
CA MET A 199 -15.25 13.72 2.64
C MET A 199 -15.75 14.65 3.75
N TYR A 200 -16.48 14.15 4.75
CA TYR A 200 -16.99 15.01 5.84
C TYR A 200 -15.92 15.84 6.54
N GLY A 201 -16.13 17.14 6.67
CA GLY A 201 -15.17 18.03 7.33
C GLY A 201 -13.80 18.10 6.65
N THR A 202 -13.66 17.66 5.39
CA THR A 202 -12.39 17.73 4.66
C THR A 202 -12.06 19.19 4.33
N ASN A 203 -10.78 19.55 4.42
CA ASN A 203 -10.32 20.88 4.03
C ASN A 203 -9.78 20.85 2.59
N LEU A 204 -10.58 21.35 1.64
CA LEU A 204 -10.24 21.48 0.21
C LEU A 204 -10.06 22.96 -0.20
N GLU A 205 -9.74 23.85 0.74
CA GLU A 205 -9.53 25.27 0.44
C GLU A 205 -8.46 25.44 -0.65
N GLY A 206 -8.80 26.14 -1.73
CA GLY A 206 -7.90 26.40 -2.86
C GLY A 206 -7.50 25.17 -3.68
N ALA A 207 -8.07 23.99 -3.41
CA ALA A 207 -7.74 22.76 -4.14
C ALA A 207 -8.13 22.84 -5.62
N ASP A 208 -7.37 22.16 -6.47
CA ASP A 208 -7.70 21.97 -7.88
C ASP A 208 -8.49 20.67 -8.05
N LEU A 209 -9.81 20.78 -8.15
CA LEU A 209 -10.78 19.72 -8.39
C LEU A 209 -11.30 19.74 -9.85
N SER A 210 -10.56 20.38 -10.75
CA SER A 210 -10.96 20.50 -12.16
C SER A 210 -11.10 19.12 -12.79
N GLU A 211 -12.18 18.92 -13.56
CA GLU A 211 -12.48 17.68 -14.27
C GLU A 211 -12.60 16.42 -13.38
N CYS A 212 -12.78 16.58 -12.07
CA CYS A 212 -13.04 15.43 -11.19
C CYS A 212 -14.45 14.87 -11.36
N ASP A 213 -14.59 13.56 -11.16
CA ASP A 213 -15.89 12.91 -10.98
C ASP A 213 -16.17 12.71 -9.49
N MET A 214 -17.07 13.52 -8.93
CA MET A 214 -17.45 13.47 -7.52
C MET A 214 -18.89 12.99 -7.34
N SER A 215 -19.41 12.24 -8.32
CA SER A 215 -20.80 11.78 -8.29
C SER A 215 -21.05 10.86 -7.08
N ASN A 216 -22.15 11.11 -6.37
CA ASN A 216 -22.54 10.42 -5.14
C ASN A 216 -21.54 10.55 -3.97
N ALA A 217 -20.64 11.55 -4.00
CA ALA A 217 -19.73 11.81 -2.89
C ALA A 217 -20.39 12.59 -1.74
N PHE A 218 -19.85 12.44 -0.53
CA PHE A 218 -20.41 12.99 0.71
C PHE A 218 -19.57 14.16 1.22
N PHE A 219 -20.16 15.37 1.26
CA PHE A 219 -19.42 16.62 1.53
C PHE A 219 -19.88 17.42 2.76
N GLU A 220 -20.71 16.88 3.65
CA GLU A 220 -21.18 17.64 4.82
C GLU A 220 -20.00 18.28 5.60
N ASP A 221 -20.13 19.57 5.93
CA ASP A 221 -19.12 20.39 6.59
C ASP A 221 -17.76 20.52 5.87
N THR A 222 -17.69 20.22 4.56
CA THR A 222 -16.45 20.37 3.77
C THR A 222 -16.17 21.84 3.45
N ASN A 223 -14.90 22.25 3.59
CA ASN A 223 -14.42 23.56 3.14
C ASN A 223 -13.92 23.47 1.69
N MET A 224 -14.59 24.13 0.76
CA MET A 224 -14.18 24.28 -0.66
C MET A 224 -13.96 25.75 -1.04
N ARG A 225 -13.65 26.63 -0.08
CA ARG A 225 -13.38 28.04 -0.37
C ARG A 225 -12.28 28.16 -1.42
N ASN A 226 -12.48 29.01 -2.43
CA ASN A 226 -11.53 29.25 -3.52
C ASN A 226 -11.12 28.00 -4.33
N ALA A 227 -11.81 26.86 -4.18
CA ALA A 227 -11.49 25.65 -4.93
C ALA A 227 -11.85 25.81 -6.42
N LYS A 228 -11.11 25.13 -7.30
CA LYS A 228 -11.41 25.08 -8.73
C LYS A 228 -12.21 23.82 -9.04
N LEU A 229 -13.47 23.98 -9.44
CA LEU A 229 -14.38 22.88 -9.78
C LEU A 229 -14.65 22.83 -11.29
N THR A 230 -13.83 23.49 -12.11
CA THR A 230 -14.07 23.68 -13.54
C THR A 230 -14.30 22.34 -14.24
N ARG A 231 -15.44 22.17 -14.93
CA ARG A 231 -15.82 20.93 -15.64
C ARG A 231 -15.88 19.66 -14.77
N SER A 232 -15.97 19.80 -13.45
CA SER A 232 -16.19 18.65 -12.55
C SER A 232 -17.64 18.14 -12.62
N LYS A 233 -17.86 16.90 -12.20
CA LYS A 233 -19.20 16.29 -12.08
C LYS A 233 -19.62 16.21 -10.63
N LEU A 234 -20.81 16.73 -10.34
CA LEU A 234 -21.45 16.76 -9.03
C LEU A 234 -22.88 16.23 -9.15
N GLU A 235 -23.02 14.96 -9.56
CA GLU A 235 -24.32 14.28 -9.63
C GLU A 235 -24.66 13.62 -8.30
N ASN A 236 -25.91 13.78 -7.83
CA ASN A 236 -26.41 13.17 -6.59
C ASN A 236 -25.60 13.52 -5.34
N VAL A 237 -25.15 14.78 -5.22
CA VAL A 237 -24.41 15.27 -4.05
C VAL A 237 -25.25 16.26 -3.26
N ASN A 238 -25.04 16.30 -1.94
CA ASN A 238 -25.58 17.35 -1.08
C ASN A 238 -24.52 18.43 -0.82
N LEU A 239 -24.84 19.68 -1.22
CA LEU A 239 -23.96 20.84 -1.04
C LEU A 239 -24.48 21.84 0.02
N GLU A 240 -25.58 21.55 0.74
CA GLU A 240 -26.22 22.50 1.68
C GLU A 240 -25.26 23.02 2.77
N ALA A 241 -24.34 22.17 3.25
CA ALA A 241 -23.38 22.47 4.31
C ALA A 241 -21.94 22.62 3.79
N VAL A 242 -21.75 22.77 2.48
CA VAL A 242 -20.43 22.94 1.87
C VAL A 242 -20.12 24.42 1.72
N ASP A 243 -18.97 24.82 2.22
CA ASP A 243 -18.52 26.19 2.06
C ASP A 243 -17.81 26.37 0.72
N MET A 244 -18.50 27.01 -0.24
CA MET A 244 -18.01 27.22 -1.60
C MET A 244 -17.70 28.71 -1.89
N GLU A 245 -17.43 29.53 -0.87
CA GLU A 245 -17.11 30.95 -1.11
C GLU A 245 -15.89 31.09 -2.04
N GLY A 246 -16.06 31.80 -3.15
CA GLY A 246 -15.00 32.03 -4.12
C GLY A 246 -14.66 30.82 -5.01
N ALA A 247 -15.37 29.70 -4.91
CA ALA A 247 -15.11 28.54 -5.74
C ALA A 247 -15.45 28.80 -7.22
N ASP A 248 -14.60 28.34 -8.14
CA ASP A 248 -14.85 28.40 -9.58
C ASP A 248 -15.67 27.19 -10.04
N THR A 249 -16.97 27.39 -10.24
CA THR A 249 -17.92 26.36 -10.69
C THR A 249 -18.17 26.36 -12.20
N SER A 250 -17.29 27.00 -12.98
CA SER A 250 -17.44 27.13 -14.43
C SER A 250 -17.54 25.76 -15.12
N GLY A 251 -18.67 25.50 -15.78
CA GLY A 251 -18.89 24.27 -16.53
C GLY A 251 -19.07 23.02 -15.67
N VAL A 252 -19.31 23.16 -14.35
CA VAL A 252 -19.72 22.05 -13.49
C VAL A 252 -20.94 21.36 -14.10
N ILE A 253 -20.87 20.04 -14.18
CA ILE A 253 -21.97 19.19 -14.62
C ILE A 253 -22.71 18.72 -13.36
N THR A 254 -23.92 19.23 -13.16
CA THR A 254 -24.79 18.82 -12.07
C THR A 254 -25.86 17.85 -12.57
N GLY A 255 -26.15 16.81 -11.79
CA GLY A 255 -27.31 15.93 -11.98
C GLY A 255 -28.55 16.48 -11.27
N GLU A 256 -29.48 15.60 -10.88
CA GLU A 256 -30.56 15.98 -9.95
C GLU A 256 -29.93 16.54 -8.66
N VAL A 257 -30.26 17.79 -8.32
CA VAL A 257 -29.82 18.42 -7.08
C VAL A 257 -30.62 17.81 -5.93
N VAL A 258 -29.91 17.13 -5.04
CA VAL A 258 -30.46 16.38 -3.91
C VAL A 258 -31.16 17.33 -2.94
N THR A 259 -32.48 17.20 -2.78
CA THR A 259 -33.28 17.94 -1.80
C THR A 259 -33.23 17.25 -0.42
N SER A 260 -33.75 17.93 0.61
CA SER A 260 -33.88 17.42 1.98
C SER A 260 -34.61 16.07 2.09
N GLU A 261 -35.41 15.69 1.10
CA GLU A 261 -36.14 14.41 1.00
C GLU A 261 -35.22 13.22 0.64
N MET A 262 -34.06 13.48 0.02
CA MET A 262 -33.09 12.45 -0.37
C MET A 262 -32.00 12.22 0.68
N ARG A 263 -32.05 12.91 1.85
CA ARG A 263 -31.14 12.63 2.99
C ARG A 263 -31.17 11.15 3.40
N GLN A 264 -32.34 10.51 3.31
CA GLN A 264 -32.51 9.10 3.65
C GLN A 264 -31.84 8.17 2.62
N HIS A 265 -31.93 8.50 1.33
CA HIS A 265 -31.23 7.78 0.26
C HIS A 265 -29.72 7.97 0.34
N HIS A 266 -29.26 9.19 0.63
CA HIS A 266 -27.86 9.50 0.86
C HIS A 266 -27.32 8.70 2.07
N GLU A 267 -28.09 8.58 3.15
CA GLU A 267 -27.76 7.76 4.33
C GLU A 267 -27.69 6.25 4.00
N GLU A 268 -28.57 5.74 3.15
CA GLU A 268 -28.53 4.37 2.66
C GLU A 268 -27.29 4.11 1.79
N VAL A 269 -27.05 4.96 0.78
CA VAL A 269 -25.86 4.87 -0.09
C VAL A 269 -24.57 5.02 0.73
N ARG A 270 -24.58 5.87 1.77
CA ARG A 270 -23.49 6.03 2.73
C ARG A 270 -23.25 4.73 3.49
N THR A 271 -24.31 4.14 4.06
CA THR A 271 -24.22 2.90 4.82
C THR A 271 -23.68 1.78 3.94
N GLU A 272 -24.18 1.66 2.70
CA GLU A 272 -23.72 0.69 1.73
C GLU A 272 -22.26 0.92 1.33
N ALA A 273 -21.84 2.17 1.12
CA ALA A 273 -20.45 2.52 0.86
C ALA A 273 -19.54 2.11 2.03
N MET A 274 -19.95 2.39 3.27
CA MET A 274 -19.22 1.99 4.47
C MET A 274 -19.19 0.47 4.70
N GLU A 275 -20.28 -0.24 4.43
CA GLU A 275 -20.29 -1.70 4.46
C GLU A 275 -19.35 -2.29 3.40
N ARG A 276 -19.36 -1.73 2.18
CA ARG A 276 -18.45 -2.15 1.09
C ARG A 276 -16.98 -1.86 1.39
N MET A 277 -16.69 -0.88 2.25
CA MET A 277 -15.34 -0.65 2.81
C MET A 277 -14.98 -1.71 3.86
N ARG A 278 -15.91 -2.06 4.78
CA ARG A 278 -15.70 -3.09 5.83
C ARG A 278 -15.56 -4.52 5.27
N MET A 279 -16.31 -4.88 4.24
CA MET A 279 -16.26 -6.23 3.65
C MET A 279 -14.90 -6.60 3.04
N THR A 280 -14.00 -5.63 2.87
CA THR A 280 -12.62 -5.88 2.43
C THR A 280 -11.76 -6.54 3.51
N GLU A 281 -12.13 -6.44 4.80
CA GLU A 281 -11.52 -7.22 5.89
C GLU A 281 -11.85 -8.71 5.76
N TYR A 282 -13.11 -9.06 5.47
CA TYR A 282 -13.59 -10.45 5.43
C TYR A 282 -13.08 -11.26 4.22
N ALA A 283 -13.05 -10.66 3.02
CA ALA A 283 -12.56 -11.36 1.83
C ALA A 283 -11.04 -11.60 1.86
N ALA A 284 -10.29 -10.84 2.67
CA ALA A 284 -8.87 -11.08 2.88
C ALA A 284 -8.63 -12.32 3.76
N GLU A 285 -9.54 -12.62 4.70
CA GLU A 285 -9.48 -13.79 5.60
C GLU A 285 -9.98 -15.08 4.93
N GLU A 286 -11.04 -15.05 4.11
CA GLU A 286 -11.61 -16.28 3.50
C GLU A 286 -10.72 -16.93 2.43
N VAL A 287 -9.91 -16.16 1.70
CA VAL A 287 -8.94 -16.72 0.73
C VAL A 287 -7.74 -17.36 1.44
N ASP A 288 -7.50 -17.01 2.71
CA ASP A 288 -6.36 -17.49 3.48
C ASP A 288 -6.59 -18.91 4.05
N GLU A 289 -7.83 -19.36 4.30
CA GLU A 289 -8.06 -20.76 4.72
C GLU A 289 -7.82 -21.78 3.59
N GLU A 290 -8.27 -21.49 2.35
CA GLU A 290 -8.08 -22.40 1.21
C GLU A 290 -6.59 -22.54 0.78
N SER A 291 -5.76 -21.52 1.02
CA SER A 291 -4.32 -21.57 0.68
C SER A 291 -3.44 -22.17 1.79
N MET A 292 -3.95 -22.29 3.03
CA MET A 292 -3.23 -22.93 4.14
C MET A 292 -3.25 -24.47 4.08
N GLU A 293 -4.27 -25.07 3.46
CA GLU A 293 -4.33 -26.53 3.31
C GLU A 293 -3.30 -27.06 2.28
N ASP A 294 -2.96 -26.28 1.26
CA ASP A 294 -2.06 -26.75 0.18
C ASP A 294 -0.56 -26.62 0.53
N ALA A 295 -0.18 -25.66 1.38
CA ALA A 295 1.21 -25.44 1.77
C ALA A 295 1.74 -26.45 2.82
N SER A 296 0.85 -27.17 3.52
CA SER A 296 1.23 -28.14 4.57
C SER A 296 1.40 -29.58 4.06
N LEU A 297 0.97 -29.89 2.83
CA LEU A 297 1.00 -31.24 2.26
C LEU A 297 2.30 -31.62 1.52
N HIS A 298 3.24 -30.68 1.30
CA HIS A 298 4.47 -30.97 0.55
C HIS A 298 5.75 -31.23 1.37
N GLN A 299 5.65 -31.47 2.68
CA GLN A 299 6.84 -31.70 3.53
C GLN A 299 7.04 -33.10 4.12
N PHE A 300 6.27 -34.12 3.73
CA PHE A 300 6.47 -35.51 4.19
C PHE A 300 6.50 -36.54 3.06
N ALA A 301 7.49 -36.46 2.17
CA ALA A 301 7.94 -37.62 1.39
C ALA A 301 9.37 -37.42 0.89
N GLY A 302 10.37 -37.66 1.74
CA GLY A 302 11.76 -37.58 1.30
C GLY A 302 12.80 -37.85 2.36
N GLY A 303 13.08 -39.14 2.63
CA GLY A 303 14.42 -39.56 3.02
C GLY A 303 14.58 -40.18 4.41
N HIS A 304 14.61 -41.51 4.45
CA HIS A 304 15.62 -42.21 5.23
C HIS A 304 16.13 -43.42 4.43
N GLY A 305 17.31 -43.26 3.86
CA GLY A 305 18.13 -44.36 3.35
C GLY A 305 19.59 -44.03 3.60
N LEU A 306 20.22 -44.74 4.54
CA LEU A 306 21.66 -44.97 4.78
C LEU A 306 21.70 -46.06 5.88
N ASN A 307 22.42 -47.18 5.86
CA ASN A 307 23.70 -47.63 5.30
C ASN A 307 23.58 -49.16 5.06
N GLY A 308 24.25 -49.84 4.13
CA GLY A 308 25.68 -49.83 3.80
C GLY A 308 26.37 -51.04 4.42
N ASN A 309 26.55 -52.13 3.68
CA ASN A 309 27.78 -52.95 3.68
C ASN A 309 27.75 -54.01 2.57
N GLY A 310 28.83 -54.00 1.77
CA GLY A 310 29.04 -54.90 0.64
C GLY A 310 29.84 -56.16 0.98
N THR A 311 30.33 -56.77 -0.10
CA THR A 311 31.00 -58.08 -0.24
C THR A 311 30.01 -59.25 -0.25
N GLY A 312 29.98 -60.16 -1.22
CA GLY A 312 30.76 -60.39 -2.43
C GLY A 312 30.52 -61.85 -2.85
N ASN A 313 30.24 -62.05 -4.14
CA ASN A 313 30.34 -63.28 -4.95
C ASN A 313 30.19 -64.68 -4.33
N GLY A 314 29.37 -65.51 -4.98
CA GLY A 314 29.66 -66.94 -5.05
C GLY A 314 28.45 -67.82 -5.38
N GLN A 315 28.44 -68.36 -6.60
CA GLN A 315 27.53 -69.41 -7.08
C GLN A 315 27.59 -70.71 -6.25
N GLN A 316 26.46 -71.43 -6.25
CA GLN A 316 26.23 -72.90 -6.32
C GLN A 316 24.96 -73.16 -5.49
N GLY A 317 23.87 -73.73 -6.01
CA GLY A 317 23.78 -74.98 -6.75
C GLY A 317 23.33 -76.07 -5.76
N GLY A 318 22.07 -76.50 -5.84
CA GLY A 318 21.47 -77.54 -4.99
C GLY A 318 20.13 -77.16 -4.42
#